data_AF-A0A3B9INH7-F1
#
_entry.id   AF-A0A3B9INH7-F1
#
_cell.length_a   1.000
_cell.length_b   1.000
_cell.length_c   1.000
_cell.angle_alpha   90.00
_cell.angle_beta   90.00
_cell.angle_gamma   90.00
#
_symmetry.space_group_name_H-M   'P 1'
#
loop_
_entity.id
_entity.type
_entity.pdbx_description
1 polymer ?
#
loop_
_entity_poly.entity_id
_entity_poly.type
_entity_poly.pdbx_seq_one_letter_code
_entity_poly.pdbx_strand_id
1 'polypeptide(L)'
;MGMNTQGRPTRMAENIQTGGYADTVSGSRGLDQAEPLIFERGNLEHCGVDLPEPRGTASRLGGLERQGQIGLPGLAEPETMRHYVRLSRKNYAIDLGLYPLGSCTMKHNPRLNEKIARLPRRLTEDGSGPFRGEAPGDLCYFAPWGNLAFFYGGYGFSRGLIRLGRLNGGIGPLLTRGSFPLTVRGLA
;
A
#
# COMPACT_ATOMS: atom_id res chain seq x y z
N MET A 1 -26.77 18.99 -42.59
CA MET A 1 -26.38 18.08 -41.49
C MET A 1 -26.13 18.97 -40.27
N GLY A 2 -27.12 19.15 -39.39
CA GLY A 2 -26.98 20.01 -38.21
C GLY A 2 -26.29 19.23 -37.09
N MET A 3 -25.15 19.72 -36.61
CA MET A 3 -24.50 19.15 -35.42
C MET A 3 -25.37 19.38 -34.19
N ASN A 4 -25.49 18.36 -33.35
CA ASN A 4 -26.23 18.41 -32.11
C ASN A 4 -25.51 19.33 -31.11
N THR A 5 -26.14 20.44 -30.72
CA THR A 5 -25.57 21.53 -29.90
C THR A 5 -25.78 21.35 -28.39
N GLN A 6 -26.35 20.23 -27.95
CA GLN A 6 -26.59 19.94 -26.54
C GLN A 6 -25.47 19.07 -25.96
N GLY A 7 -24.61 19.66 -25.12
CA GLY A 7 -23.60 18.91 -24.36
C GLY A 7 -24.23 18.08 -23.25
N ARG A 8 -23.60 16.95 -22.89
CA ARG A 8 -24.02 16.12 -21.75
C ARG A 8 -23.90 16.94 -20.46
N PRO A 9 -24.98 17.09 -19.66
CA PRO A 9 -24.93 17.88 -18.44
C PRO A 9 -23.91 17.28 -17.47
N THR A 10 -22.89 18.07 -17.14
CA THR A 10 -21.77 17.72 -16.24
C THR A 10 -22.02 18.15 -14.80
N ARG A 11 -23.18 18.76 -14.52
CA ARG A 11 -23.65 19.07 -13.16
C ARG A 11 -24.81 18.16 -12.81
N MET A 12 -24.79 17.62 -11.58
CA MET A 12 -25.88 16.82 -11.05
C MET A 12 -27.15 17.67 -10.96
N ALA A 13 -28.28 17.09 -11.36
CA ALA A 13 -29.58 17.76 -11.29
C ALA A 13 -29.93 18.10 -9.84
N GLU A 14 -30.23 19.37 -9.60
CA GLU A 14 -30.81 19.89 -8.36
C GLU A 14 -32.26 19.40 -8.25
N ASN A 15 -32.47 18.17 -7.80
CA ASN A 15 -33.74 17.75 -7.21
C ASN A 15 -33.48 17.38 -5.76
N ILE A 16 -33.36 18.43 -4.94
CA ILE A 16 -33.36 18.37 -3.49
C ILE A 16 -34.82 18.34 -3.03
N GLN A 17 -35.40 17.13 -3.01
CA GLN A 17 -36.46 16.79 -2.09
C GLN A 17 -36.02 15.49 -1.39
N THR A 18 -35.27 15.71 -0.31
CA THR A 18 -34.97 14.73 0.77
C THR A 18 -34.07 13.54 0.41
N GLY A 19 -32.87 13.81 -0.13
CA GLY A 19 -31.60 13.57 0.58
C GLY A 19 -31.26 12.23 1.24
N GLY A 20 -31.90 11.12 0.90
CA GLY A 20 -31.42 9.77 1.26
C GLY A 20 -31.27 8.94 0.00
N TYR A 21 -30.10 8.34 -0.22
CA TYR A 21 -30.02 7.16 -1.10
C TYR A 21 -31.21 6.26 -0.77
N ALA A 22 -32.05 5.92 -1.75
CA ALA A 22 -33.16 4.99 -1.52
C ALA A 22 -32.61 3.80 -0.73
N ASP A 23 -33.17 3.54 0.45
CA ASP A 23 -32.66 2.49 1.32
C ASP A 23 -32.74 1.18 0.54
N THR A 24 -31.58 0.63 0.19
CA THR A 24 -31.52 -0.70 -0.41
C THR A 24 -32.03 -1.69 0.63
N VAL A 25 -32.62 -2.81 0.22
CA VAL A 25 -33.11 -3.85 1.15
C VAL A 25 -32.01 -4.32 2.11
N SER A 26 -30.75 -4.23 1.69
CA SER A 26 -29.56 -4.54 2.48
C SER A 26 -28.95 -3.35 3.25
N GLY A 27 -29.49 -2.14 3.12
CA GLY A 27 -28.92 -0.90 3.69
C GLY A 27 -27.58 -0.48 3.07
N SER A 28 -27.16 -1.10 1.97
CA SER A 28 -25.92 -0.81 1.27
C SER A 28 -25.93 0.57 0.61
N ARG A 29 -24.84 1.33 0.78
CA ARG A 29 -24.67 2.70 0.24
C ARG A 29 -23.29 2.85 -0.41
N GLY A 30 -23.25 3.16 -1.72
CA GLY A 30 -21.99 3.32 -2.45
C GLY A 30 -21.10 2.07 -2.40
N LEU A 31 -19.89 2.20 -1.83
CA LEU A 31 -18.94 1.09 -1.64
C LEU A 31 -19.21 0.27 -0.36
N ASP A 32 -20.13 0.71 0.50
CA ASP A 32 -20.53 -0.04 1.70
C ASP A 32 -21.57 -1.08 1.31
N GLN A 33 -21.09 -2.12 0.62
CA GLN A 33 -21.86 -3.27 0.17
C GLN A 33 -21.52 -4.51 1.00
N ALA A 34 -22.49 -5.42 1.11
CA ALA A 34 -22.18 -6.80 1.50
C ALA A 34 -21.10 -7.33 0.54
N GLU A 35 -20.00 -7.83 1.11
CA GLU A 35 -18.83 -8.27 0.33
C GLU A 35 -18.68 -9.76 0.69
N PRO A 36 -18.99 -10.66 -0.24
CA PRO A 36 -18.87 -12.10 -0.02
C PRO A 36 -17.40 -12.52 0.10
N LEU A 37 -17.17 -13.75 0.53
CA LEU A 37 -15.82 -14.32 0.58
C LEU A 37 -15.23 -14.33 -0.83
N ILE A 38 -13.91 -14.18 -0.92
CA ILE A 38 -13.21 -14.19 -2.21
C ILE A 38 -13.44 -15.50 -2.98
N PHE A 39 -13.64 -16.61 -2.26
CA PHE A 39 -13.97 -17.94 -2.79
C PHE A 39 -15.39 -18.06 -3.36
N GLU A 40 -16.29 -17.15 -3.01
CA GLU A 40 -17.68 -17.12 -3.51
C GLU A 40 -17.82 -16.27 -4.79
N ARG A 41 -16.77 -15.52 -5.16
CA ARG A 41 -16.76 -14.60 -6.31
C ARG A 41 -15.97 -15.11 -7.51
N GLY A 42 -14.94 -15.91 -7.26
CA GLY A 42 -14.03 -16.41 -8.29
C GLY A 42 -14.46 -17.75 -8.85
N ASN A 43 -14.04 -18.03 -10.08
CA ASN A 43 -14.04 -19.38 -10.65
C ASN A 43 -12.63 -19.97 -10.55
N LEU A 44 -12.42 -21.28 -10.63
CA LEU A 44 -11.07 -21.86 -10.50
C LEU A 44 -10.21 -21.77 -11.77
N GLU A 45 -10.76 -21.17 -12.83
CA GLU A 45 -10.31 -21.36 -14.21
C GLU A 45 -9.49 -20.19 -14.77
N HIS A 46 -9.53 -19.00 -14.15
CA HIS A 46 -8.93 -17.79 -14.73
C HIS A 46 -7.85 -17.17 -13.83
N CYS A 47 -6.78 -16.65 -14.42
CA CYS A 47 -5.77 -15.86 -13.70
C CYS A 47 -5.90 -14.39 -14.12
N GLY A 48 -5.93 -13.47 -13.15
CA GLY A 48 -6.03 -12.04 -13.43
C GLY A 48 -4.71 -11.38 -13.84
N VAL A 49 -3.61 -12.14 -13.91
CA VAL A 49 -2.28 -11.66 -14.27
C VAL A 49 -1.66 -12.57 -15.32
N ASP A 50 -0.95 -11.96 -16.27
CA ASP A 50 -0.16 -12.70 -17.25
C ASP A 50 1.16 -13.12 -16.61
N LEU A 51 1.26 -14.39 -16.24
CA LEU A 51 2.50 -14.96 -15.74
C LEU A 51 3.37 -15.42 -16.92
N PRO A 52 4.67 -15.11 -16.93
CA PRO A 52 5.58 -15.65 -17.93
C PRO A 52 5.62 -17.18 -17.80
N GLU A 53 5.85 -17.87 -18.91
CA GLU A 53 6.05 -19.32 -18.88
C GLU A 53 7.18 -19.69 -17.89
N PRO A 54 6.99 -20.73 -17.07
CA PRO A 54 7.98 -21.13 -16.09
C PRO A 54 9.31 -21.49 -16.76
N ARG A 55 10.40 -20.83 -16.35
CA ARG A 55 11.75 -21.11 -16.85
C ARG A 55 12.39 -22.26 -16.06
N GLY A 56 12.59 -23.41 -16.70
CA GLY A 56 13.43 -24.50 -16.16
C GLY A 56 12.74 -25.88 -16.07
N THR A 57 13.55 -26.92 -16.31
CA THR A 57 13.24 -28.35 -16.47
C THR A 57 12.98 -29.15 -15.18
N ALA A 58 12.36 -30.32 -15.35
CA ALA A 58 12.18 -31.47 -14.44
C ALA A 58 11.82 -31.13 -12.97
N SER A 59 10.59 -31.45 -12.60
CA SER A 59 10.05 -31.38 -11.24
C SER A 59 11.05 -31.90 -10.19
N ARG A 60 11.40 -31.06 -9.22
CA ARG A 60 12.23 -31.43 -8.05
C ARG A 60 11.40 -32.01 -6.90
N LEU A 61 10.12 -32.25 -7.15
CA LEU A 61 9.17 -32.69 -6.11
C LEU A 61 9.31 -34.18 -5.77
N GLY A 62 10.06 -34.95 -6.55
CA GLY A 62 10.42 -36.34 -6.20
C GLY A 62 9.20 -37.25 -5.97
N GLY A 63 8.13 -37.05 -6.75
CA GLY A 63 6.86 -37.78 -6.60
C GLY A 63 5.84 -37.14 -5.64
N LEU A 64 6.15 -35.99 -5.03
CA LEU A 64 5.21 -35.20 -4.21
C LEU A 64 4.46 -34.15 -5.03
N GLU A 65 4.15 -34.50 -6.28
CA GLU A 65 3.40 -33.63 -7.17
C GLU A 65 1.95 -33.52 -6.73
N ARG A 66 1.37 -32.36 -7.03
CA ARG A 66 0.00 -32.08 -6.69
C ARG A 66 -0.93 -32.96 -7.53
N GLN A 67 -1.81 -33.72 -6.87
CA GLN A 67 -2.74 -34.65 -7.54
C GLN A 67 -4.09 -34.02 -7.95
N GLY A 68 -4.39 -32.80 -7.52
CA GLY A 68 -5.66 -32.12 -7.81
C GLY A 68 -5.50 -30.61 -7.96
N GLN A 69 -6.58 -29.88 -8.22
CA GLN A 69 -6.53 -28.41 -8.34
C GLN A 69 -6.23 -27.70 -7.01
N ILE A 70 -5.68 -26.49 -7.07
CA ILE A 70 -5.35 -25.66 -5.89
C ILE A 70 -6.53 -25.07 -5.14
N GLY A 71 -7.69 -24.97 -5.80
CA GLY A 71 -8.87 -24.40 -5.18
C GLY A 71 -8.72 -22.91 -4.88
N LEU A 72 -7.82 -22.21 -5.58
CA LEU A 72 -7.67 -20.76 -5.46
C LEU A 72 -8.68 -20.06 -6.37
N PRO A 73 -9.30 -18.98 -5.90
CA PRO A 73 -10.24 -18.21 -6.70
C PRO A 73 -9.48 -17.51 -7.84
N GLY A 74 -9.90 -17.82 -9.04
CA GLY A 74 -9.52 -17.14 -10.27
C GLY A 74 -10.37 -15.91 -10.47
N LEU A 75 -9.72 -14.76 -10.42
CA LEU A 75 -10.31 -13.43 -10.51
C LEU A 75 -9.48 -12.56 -11.45
N ALA A 76 -10.13 -11.70 -12.22
CA ALA A 76 -9.42 -10.66 -12.97
C ALA A 76 -8.84 -9.60 -12.00
N GLU A 77 -7.78 -8.90 -12.40
CA GLU A 77 -7.19 -7.80 -11.61
C GLU A 77 -8.22 -6.77 -11.08
N PRO A 78 -9.16 -6.22 -11.90
CA PRO A 78 -10.14 -5.27 -11.40
C PRO A 78 -11.13 -5.88 -10.39
N GLU A 79 -11.39 -7.19 -10.46
CA GLU A 79 -12.26 -7.88 -9.50
C GLU A 79 -11.57 -8.04 -8.15
N THR A 80 -10.32 -8.47 -8.17
CA THR A 80 -9.45 -8.55 -6.99
C THR A 80 -9.31 -7.18 -6.32
N MET A 81 -9.05 -6.13 -7.09
CA MET A 81 -8.97 -4.76 -6.58
C MET A 81 -10.29 -4.31 -5.92
N ARG A 82 -11.44 -4.53 -6.57
CA ARG A 82 -12.74 -4.18 -5.99
C ARG A 82 -13.02 -4.92 -4.69
N HIS A 83 -12.66 -6.20 -4.61
CA HIS A 83 -12.83 -7.02 -3.41
C HIS A 83 -12.05 -6.42 -2.22
N TYR A 84 -10.74 -6.20 -2.38
CA TYR A 84 -9.91 -5.67 -1.31
C TYR A 84 -10.22 -4.22 -0.95
N VAL A 85 -10.61 -3.38 -1.91
CA VAL A 85 -11.06 -2.01 -1.63
C VAL A 85 -12.32 -2.02 -0.76
N ARG A 86 -13.30 -2.87 -1.06
CA ARG A 86 -14.52 -2.99 -0.24
C ARG A 86 -14.23 -3.58 1.13
N LEU A 87 -13.35 -4.58 1.21
CA LEU A 87 -12.91 -5.15 2.49
C LEU A 87 -12.21 -4.11 3.37
N SER A 88 -11.39 -3.23 2.78
CA SER A 88 -10.69 -2.17 3.51
C SER A 88 -11.64 -1.19 4.20
N ARG A 89 -12.82 -0.94 3.63
CA ARG A 89 -13.86 -0.08 4.22
C ARG A 89 -14.55 -0.71 5.43
N LYS A 90 -14.46 -2.04 5.56
CA LYS A 90 -14.99 -2.79 6.71
C LYS A 90 -13.95 -2.93 7.84
N ASN A 91 -12.72 -2.45 7.62
CA ASN A 91 -11.68 -2.44 8.63
C ASN A 91 -11.59 -1.07 9.31
N TYR A 92 -11.27 -1.04 10.60
CA TYR A 92 -10.92 0.18 11.30
C TYR A 92 -9.39 0.30 11.39
N ALA A 93 -8.86 1.51 11.27
CA ALA A 93 -7.43 1.75 11.27
C ALA A 93 -7.10 3.04 12.03
N ILE A 94 -5.86 3.15 12.50
CA ILE A 94 -5.33 4.34 13.18
C ILE A 94 -5.44 5.62 12.34
N ASP A 95 -5.48 5.46 11.02
CA ASP A 95 -5.58 6.58 10.06
C ASP A 95 -7.04 7.07 9.91
N LEU A 96 -8.03 6.33 10.42
CA LEU A 96 -9.45 6.67 10.33
C LEU A 96 -9.97 7.42 11.55
N GLY A 97 -9.37 7.24 12.73
CA GLY A 97 -9.82 7.88 13.95
C GLY A 97 -9.10 7.39 15.21
N LEU A 98 -9.65 7.73 16.38
CA LEU A 98 -9.07 7.37 17.67
C LEU A 98 -9.02 5.85 17.85
N TYR A 99 -7.86 5.32 18.25
CA TYR A 99 -7.60 3.89 18.46
C TYR A 99 -7.09 3.65 19.89
N PRO A 100 -7.96 3.62 20.91
CA PRO A 100 -7.56 3.68 22.32
C PRO A 100 -7.19 2.31 22.91
N LEU A 101 -6.31 1.55 22.22
CA LEU A 101 -5.80 0.27 22.71
C LEU A 101 -4.39 0.45 23.29
N GLY A 102 -4.28 0.34 24.62
CA GLY A 102 -3.05 0.69 25.35
C GLY A 102 -1.94 -0.37 25.37
N SER A 103 -2.22 -1.61 24.95
CA SER A 103 -1.24 -2.72 25.01
C SER A 103 -0.39 -2.87 23.75
N CYS A 104 -0.90 -2.42 22.61
CA CYS A 104 -0.19 -2.41 21.34
C CYS A 104 0.29 -0.98 21.10
N THR A 105 1.54 -0.81 20.65
CA THR A 105 2.10 0.51 20.31
C THR A 105 1.49 0.99 18.99
N MET A 106 0.18 1.24 19.00
CA MET A 106 -0.59 1.76 17.87
C MET A 106 -0.39 3.27 17.77
N LYS A 107 0.85 3.66 17.49
CA LYS A 107 1.23 5.06 17.24
C LYS A 107 0.75 5.46 15.85
N HIS A 108 0.42 6.75 15.69
CA HIS A 108 0.18 7.34 14.38
C HIS A 108 1.33 6.97 13.43
N ASN A 109 1.00 6.51 12.22
CA ASN A 109 1.97 6.23 11.17
C ASN A 109 2.00 7.44 10.22
N PRO A 110 2.87 8.44 10.44
CA PRO A 110 2.84 9.67 9.66
C PRO A 110 3.23 9.41 8.20
N ARG A 111 2.24 9.16 7.34
CA ARG A 111 2.44 8.97 5.88
C ARG A 111 3.05 10.19 5.16
N LEU A 112 3.35 11.25 5.90
CA LEU A 112 3.72 12.58 5.44
C LEU A 112 5.17 12.94 5.71
N ASN A 113 5.93 12.15 6.46
CA ASN A 113 7.27 12.56 6.89
C ASN A 113 8.38 11.71 6.26
N GLU A 114 8.06 10.59 5.62
CA GLU A 114 9.06 9.70 5.05
C GLU A 114 8.70 9.12 3.67
N LYS A 115 9.74 8.81 2.89
CA LYS A 115 9.64 7.95 1.71
C LYS A 115 10.29 6.61 2.02
N ILE A 116 9.59 5.52 1.71
CA ILE A 116 10.05 4.17 1.99
C ILE A 116 10.42 3.45 0.69
N ALA A 117 11.54 2.73 0.72
CA ALA A 117 11.95 1.83 -0.35
C ALA A 117 12.36 0.47 0.24
N ARG A 118 11.97 -0.63 -0.39
CA ARG A 118 12.43 -1.97 0.00
C ARG A 118 13.75 -2.28 -0.69
N LEU A 119 14.66 -2.88 0.07
CA LEU A 119 15.92 -3.38 -0.48
C LEU A 119 15.74 -4.84 -0.96
N PRO A 120 16.49 -5.27 -1.99
CA PRO A 120 16.45 -6.66 -2.46
C PRO A 120 17.01 -7.66 -1.43
N ARG A 121 17.78 -7.17 -0.45
CA ARG A 121 18.30 -7.94 0.68
C ARG A 121 18.21 -7.13 1.97
N ARG A 122 18.17 -7.80 3.12
CA ARG A 122 18.34 -7.15 4.43
C ARG A 122 19.77 -6.64 4.59
N LEU A 123 19.91 -5.52 5.31
CA LEU A 123 21.21 -5.01 5.79
C LEU A 123 21.54 -5.64 7.15
N THR A 124 22.82 -5.60 7.52
CA THR A 124 23.25 -5.97 8.87
C THR A 124 22.77 -4.91 9.87
N GLU A 125 22.64 -5.30 11.13
CA GLU A 125 22.23 -4.39 12.22
C GLU A 125 23.46 -3.89 13.01
N ASP A 126 24.65 -4.01 12.43
CA ASP A 126 25.89 -3.51 13.01
C ASP A 126 25.83 -1.97 13.07
N GLY A 127 26.12 -1.42 14.25
CA GLY A 127 25.90 0.00 14.53
C GLY A 127 24.46 0.36 14.89
N SER A 128 23.59 -0.64 15.14
CA SER A 128 22.30 -0.40 15.77
C SER A 128 22.48 0.12 17.20
N GLY A 129 21.66 1.11 17.56
CA GLY A 129 21.74 1.76 18.86
C GLY A 129 20.94 3.06 18.87
N PRO A 130 20.70 3.63 20.06
CA PRO A 130 20.09 4.94 20.16
C PRO A 130 21.00 5.99 19.49
N PHE A 131 20.40 6.84 18.67
CA PHE A 131 21.05 8.02 18.12
C PHE A 131 20.23 9.27 18.45
N ARG A 132 20.85 10.44 18.32
CA ARG A 132 20.21 11.76 18.53
C ARG A 132 20.42 12.66 17.32
N GLY A 133 19.75 13.81 17.33
CA GLY A 133 19.90 14.83 16.29
C GLY A 133 19.12 14.50 15.02
N GLU A 134 17.95 13.89 15.18
CA GLU A 134 16.92 13.69 14.16
C GLU A 134 16.67 14.97 13.37
N ALA A 135 16.83 14.90 12.06
CA ALA A 135 16.52 16.03 11.19
C ALA A 135 15.96 15.55 9.84
N PRO A 136 15.15 16.38 9.17
CA PRO A 136 14.80 16.17 7.78
C PRO A 136 16.07 16.00 6.91
N GLY A 137 16.03 15.03 6.01
CA GLY A 137 17.13 14.59 5.18
C GLY A 137 17.82 13.33 5.68
N ASP A 138 17.47 12.82 6.88
CA ASP A 138 18.03 11.58 7.39
C ASP A 138 17.58 10.36 6.57
N LEU A 139 18.54 9.51 6.23
CA LEU A 139 18.35 8.19 5.65
C LEU A 139 18.53 7.14 6.73
N CYS A 140 17.49 6.35 6.96
CA CYS A 140 17.49 5.28 7.94
C CYS A 140 17.14 3.93 7.32
N TYR A 141 17.63 2.86 7.94
CA TYR A 141 17.17 1.49 7.73
C TYR A 141 16.28 1.08 8.90
N PHE A 142 15.09 0.56 8.59
CA PHE A 142 14.15 0.04 9.59
C PHE A 142 14.26 -1.48 9.64
N ALA A 143 15.03 -1.98 10.61
CA ALA A 143 15.39 -3.38 10.76
C ALA A 143 14.17 -4.33 10.87
N PRO A 144 13.07 -4.02 11.60
CA PRO A 144 11.94 -4.94 11.70
C PRO A 144 11.37 -5.35 10.34
N TRP A 145 11.25 -4.40 9.41
CA TRP A 145 10.62 -4.64 8.10
C TRP A 145 11.63 -4.73 6.95
N GLY A 146 12.90 -4.40 7.18
CA GLY A 146 13.96 -4.52 6.17
C GLY A 146 13.86 -3.47 5.05
N ASN A 147 13.33 -2.29 5.35
CA ASN A 147 13.18 -1.20 4.38
C ASN A 147 14.03 0.02 4.72
N LEU A 148 14.34 0.81 3.70
CA LEU A 148 14.89 2.16 3.85
C LEU A 148 13.76 3.16 4.09
N ALA A 149 14.08 4.22 4.84
CA ALA A 149 13.23 5.37 5.09
C ALA A 149 14.06 6.65 4.92
N PHE A 150 13.62 7.52 4.01
CA PHE A 150 14.12 8.90 3.89
C PHE A 150 13.15 9.83 4.59
N PHE A 151 13.56 10.45 5.68
CA PHE A 151 12.74 11.43 6.38
C PHE A 151 12.88 12.80 5.72
N TYR A 152 11.77 13.43 5.37
CA TYR A 152 11.69 14.83 4.90
C TYR A 152 10.84 15.71 5.83
N GLY A 153 10.32 15.15 6.92
CA GLY A 153 9.69 15.87 8.02
C GLY A 153 10.32 15.51 9.38
N GLY A 154 9.72 16.03 10.46
CA GLY A 154 10.15 15.70 11.82
C GLY A 154 9.88 14.23 12.17
N TYR A 155 10.85 13.58 12.82
CA TYR A 155 10.73 12.20 13.28
C TYR A 155 11.51 12.02 14.59
N GLY A 156 11.28 10.89 15.27
CA GLY A 156 12.01 10.53 16.47
C GLY A 156 12.61 9.14 16.35
N PHE A 157 13.72 8.91 17.04
CA PHE A 157 14.31 7.58 17.18
C PHE A 157 13.29 6.55 17.70
N SER A 158 13.35 5.35 17.12
CA SER A 158 12.64 4.15 17.60
C SER A 158 13.60 2.96 17.56
N ARG A 159 13.40 1.98 18.47
CA ARG A 159 14.16 0.73 18.42
C ARG A 159 14.03 0.07 17.03
N GLY A 160 15.15 -0.39 16.49
CA GLY A 160 15.23 -0.97 15.14
C GLY A 160 15.40 0.04 14.01
N LEU A 161 15.42 1.36 14.30
CA LEU A 161 15.79 2.38 13.33
C LEU A 161 17.30 2.62 13.40
N ILE A 162 18.00 2.45 12.28
CA ILE A 162 19.45 2.62 12.16
C ILE A 162 19.70 3.78 11.19
N ARG A 163 20.38 4.85 11.62
CA ARG A 163 20.73 5.97 10.74
C ARG A 163 21.92 5.58 9.87
N LEU A 164 21.74 5.62 8.55
CA LEU A 164 22.79 5.35 7.57
C LEU A 164 23.52 6.64 7.13
N GLY A 165 22.82 7.78 7.16
CA GLY A 165 23.39 9.06 6.76
C GLY A 165 22.35 10.17 6.65
N ARG A 166 22.77 11.28 6.05
CA ARG A 166 21.94 12.49 5.84
C ARG A 166 22.20 13.07 4.45
N LEU A 167 21.15 13.64 3.83
CA LEU A 167 21.25 14.42 2.61
C LEU A 167 21.93 15.77 2.86
N ASN A 168 22.98 16.07 2.11
CA ASN A 168 23.70 17.35 2.21
C ASN A 168 23.02 18.48 1.40
N GLY A 169 22.30 18.15 0.33
CA GLY A 169 21.67 19.13 -0.59
C GLY A 169 20.25 19.58 -0.19
N GLY A 170 19.84 19.31 1.06
CA GLY A 170 18.48 19.56 1.53
C GLY A 170 17.44 18.53 1.04
N ILE A 171 16.18 18.77 1.40
CA ILE A 171 15.07 17.82 1.19
C ILE A 171 14.23 18.09 -0.05
N GLY A 172 14.49 19.17 -0.80
CA GLY A 172 13.70 19.57 -1.97
C GLY A 172 13.44 18.44 -2.98
N PRO A 173 14.43 17.60 -3.33
CA PRO A 173 14.24 16.44 -4.20
C PRO A 173 13.25 15.40 -3.65
N LEU A 174 13.05 15.31 -2.33
CA LEU A 174 12.07 14.39 -1.72
C LEU A 174 10.64 14.94 -1.82
N LEU A 175 10.46 16.24 -2.04
CA LEU A 175 9.13 16.87 -2.08
C LEU A 175 8.51 16.85 -3.48
N THR A 176 9.29 16.50 -4.50
CA THR A 176 8.86 16.51 -5.90
C THR A 176 9.01 15.13 -6.53
N ARG A 177 8.14 14.81 -7.50
CA ARG A 177 8.31 13.58 -8.31
C ARG A 177 9.30 13.87 -9.43
N GLY A 178 10.30 13.01 -9.58
CA GLY A 178 11.30 13.13 -10.63
C GLY A 178 12.48 12.19 -10.40
N SER A 179 13.38 12.17 -11.38
CA SER A 179 14.68 11.51 -11.27
C SER A 179 15.72 12.56 -10.88
N PHE A 180 16.44 12.32 -9.78
CA PHE A 180 17.47 13.23 -9.29
C PHE A 180 18.81 12.49 -9.18
N PRO A 181 19.92 13.11 -9.60
CA PRO A 181 21.24 12.50 -9.41
C PRO A 181 21.56 12.39 -7.91
N LEU A 182 22.00 11.21 -7.48
CA LEU A 182 22.40 10.92 -6.11
C LEU A 182 23.84 10.44 -6.08
N THR A 183 24.68 11.06 -5.25
CA THR A 183 26.04 10.59 -4.96
C THR A 183 26.11 10.11 -3.52
N VAL A 184 26.48 8.85 -3.31
CA VAL A 184 26.66 8.27 -1.97
C VAL A 184 28.14 8.28 -1.63
N ARG A 185 28.50 8.81 -0.46
CA ARG A 185 29.88 8.82 0.06
C ARG A 185 29.88 8.24 1.47
N GLY A 186 30.85 7.37 1.75
CA GLY A 186 31.14 6.99 3.13
C GLY A 186 31.69 8.19 3.89
N LEU A 187 31.27 8.36 5.13
CA LEU A 187 31.95 9.28 6.05
C LEU A 187 33.21 8.55 6.52
N ALA A 188 34.37 9.10 6.13
CA ALA A 188 35.68 8.66 6.62
C ALA A 188 35.95 9.23 8.01
#